data_AF-A0A5B7C5Z2-F1
#
_entry.id   AF-A0A5B7C5Z2-F1
#
_cell.length_a   1.000
_cell.length_b   1.000
_cell.length_c   1.000
_cell.angle_alpha   90.00
_cell.angle_beta   90.00
_cell.angle_gamma   90.00
#
_symmetry.space_group_name_H-M   'P 1'
#
loop_
_entity.id
_entity.type
_entity.pdbx_description
1 polymer ?
#
loop_
_entity_poly.entity_id
_entity_poly.type
_entity_poly.pdbx_seq_one_letter_code
_entity_poly.pdbx_strand_id
1 'polypeptide(L)'
;KYGIRPVFEHCACVVDLLGRAGHFAEAMDFINKSPFSASPLLWRTLVHACKISGDLSFGKIASQHLLDLSPKEAGSYMLVSNMYAGGGMLDEAARVRTIMNDLKISKEAGCSWIEIDNKTHQFVASGKDHPESRDIYAKLDLLKVEMKQNCDYGTDFQLILDSV
;
A
#
# COMPACT_ATOMS: atom_id res chain seq x y z
N LYS A 1 6.38 35.55 -10.13
CA LYS A 1 6.28 34.67 -8.94
C LYS A 1 5.09 35.12 -8.11
N TYR A 2 4.17 34.21 -7.76
CA TYR A 2 2.86 34.55 -7.15
C TYR A 2 2.90 34.84 -5.62
N GLY A 3 4.07 34.98 -5.00
CA GLY A 3 4.19 35.27 -3.57
C GLY A 3 3.79 34.13 -2.61
N ILE A 4 3.34 32.99 -3.14
CA ILE A 4 2.95 31.83 -2.33
C ILE A 4 4.20 31.07 -1.87
N ARG A 5 4.37 30.93 -0.56
CA ARG A 5 5.38 30.03 0.02
C ARG A 5 4.84 28.60 -0.03
N PRO A 6 5.52 27.65 -0.71
CA PRO A 6 5.08 26.26 -0.71
C PRO A 6 5.09 25.70 0.71
N VAL A 7 4.00 25.06 1.11
CA VAL A 7 3.92 24.21 2.29
C VAL A 7 4.04 22.75 1.85
N PHE A 8 4.15 21.85 2.82
CA PHE A 8 4.38 20.44 2.57
C PHE A 8 3.31 19.83 1.64
N GLU A 9 2.05 20.17 1.86
CA GLU A 9 0.89 19.69 1.11
C GLU A 9 0.98 20.09 -0.36
N HIS A 10 1.39 21.32 -0.67
CA HIS A 10 1.61 21.76 -2.05
C HIS A 10 2.68 20.90 -2.74
N CYS A 11 3.78 20.59 -2.04
CA CYS A 11 4.84 19.74 -2.58
C CYS A 11 4.36 18.31 -2.81
N ALA A 12 3.61 17.73 -1.86
CA ALA A 12 3.05 16.39 -2.00
C ALA A 12 2.09 16.30 -3.21
N CYS A 13 1.23 17.31 -3.40
CA CYS A 13 0.35 17.38 -4.56
C CYS A 13 1.11 17.47 -5.89
N VAL A 14 2.18 18.28 -5.96
CA VAL A 14 2.98 18.39 -7.19
C VAL A 14 3.65 17.05 -7.54
N VAL A 15 4.20 16.35 -6.55
CA VAL A 15 4.81 15.02 -6.74
C VAL A 15 3.77 14.00 -7.22
N ASP A 16 2.58 13.96 -6.60
CA ASP A 16 1.50 13.07 -7.02
C ASP A 16 1.05 13.35 -8.46
N LEU A 17 0.86 14.63 -8.82
CA LEU A 17 0.47 15.04 -10.17
C LEU A 17 1.50 14.63 -11.23
N LEU A 18 2.78 14.95 -11.00
CA LEU A 18 3.86 14.59 -11.93
C LEU A 18 4.01 13.07 -12.06
N GLY A 19 3.95 12.35 -10.93
CA GLY A 19 4.04 10.90 -10.91
C GLY A 19 2.90 10.23 -11.69
N ARG A 20 1.65 10.63 -11.45
CA ARG A 20 0.48 10.09 -12.17
C ARG A 20 0.49 10.41 -13.66
N ALA A 21 1.08 11.54 -14.04
CA ALA A 21 1.28 11.91 -15.44
C ALA A 21 2.48 11.17 -16.10
N GLY A 22 3.24 10.37 -15.36
CA GLY A 22 4.41 9.64 -15.87
C GLY A 22 5.70 10.46 -15.93
N HIS A 23 5.70 11.69 -15.41
CA HIS A 23 6.85 12.59 -15.37
C HIS A 23 7.75 12.30 -14.15
N PHE A 24 8.22 11.06 -14.01
CA PHE A 24 8.94 10.61 -12.80
C PHE A 24 10.27 11.33 -12.58
N ALA A 25 11.01 11.62 -13.64
CA ALA A 25 12.27 12.37 -13.55
C ALA A 25 12.04 13.78 -12.99
N GLU A 26 11.00 14.46 -13.46
CA GLU A 26 10.61 15.79 -12.98
C GLU A 26 10.10 15.73 -11.54
N ALA A 27 9.31 14.71 -11.19
CA ALA A 27 8.85 14.51 -9.82
C ALA A 27 10.03 14.33 -8.85
N MET A 28 11.02 13.52 -9.23
CA MET A 28 12.20 13.26 -8.40
C MET A 28 13.11 14.50 -8.27
N ASP A 29 13.34 15.22 -9.37
CA ASP A 29 14.06 16.49 -9.35
C ASP A 29 13.36 17.53 -8.47
N PHE A 30 12.02 17.58 -8.54
CA PHE A 30 11.20 18.44 -7.67
C PHE A 30 11.36 18.08 -6.19
N ILE A 31 11.34 16.79 -5.83
CA ILE A 31 11.58 16.36 -4.44
C ILE A 31 12.96 16.79 -3.97
N ASN A 32 13.99 16.56 -4.77
CA ASN A 32 15.37 16.89 -4.40
C ASN A 32 15.60 18.39 -4.21
N LYS A 33 14.90 19.24 -4.98
CA LYS A 33 14.94 20.71 -4.86
C LYS A 33 13.99 21.26 -3.80
N SER A 34 13.09 20.42 -3.27
CA SER A 34 12.12 20.81 -2.25
C SER A 34 12.79 20.99 -0.89
N PRO A 35 12.34 21.95 -0.06
CA PRO A 35 12.79 22.05 1.34
C PRO A 35 12.39 20.84 2.19
N PHE A 36 11.54 19.95 1.66
CA PHE A 36 11.06 18.73 2.33
C PHE A 36 11.67 17.46 1.74
N SER A 37 12.84 17.54 1.09
CA SER A 37 13.51 16.41 0.42
C SER A 37 13.78 15.21 1.35
N ALA A 38 13.97 15.46 2.65
CA ALA A 38 14.14 14.44 3.68
C ALA A 38 12.80 13.86 4.21
N SER A 39 11.66 14.26 3.66
CA SER A 39 10.36 13.73 4.07
C SER A 39 10.07 12.37 3.42
N PRO A 40 9.89 11.29 4.21
CA PRO A 40 9.53 9.99 3.66
C PRO A 40 8.22 10.02 2.86
N LEU A 41 7.29 10.91 3.22
CA LEU A 41 5.99 11.02 2.58
C LEU A 41 6.09 11.41 1.09
N LEU A 42 7.03 12.29 0.70
CA LEU A 42 7.19 12.65 -0.72
C LEU A 42 7.68 11.45 -1.54
N TRP A 43 8.66 10.72 -1.01
CA TRP A 43 9.17 9.50 -1.64
C TRP A 43 8.10 8.41 -1.69
N ARG A 44 7.27 8.29 -0.66
CA ARG A 44 6.13 7.37 -0.63
C ARG A 44 5.12 7.68 -1.72
N THR A 45 4.78 8.96 -1.92
CA THR A 45 3.90 9.40 -3.00
C THR A 45 4.48 9.01 -4.36
N LEU A 46 5.78 9.22 -4.57
CA LEU A 46 6.43 8.86 -5.83
C LEU A 46 6.44 7.34 -6.07
N VAL A 47 6.77 6.53 -5.06
CA VAL A 47 6.70 5.04 -5.16
C VAL A 47 5.28 4.60 -5.48
N HIS A 48 4.28 5.20 -4.86
CA HIS A 48 2.87 4.89 -5.14
C HIS A 48 2.50 5.21 -6.58
N ALA A 49 2.93 6.35 -7.12
CA ALA A 49 2.73 6.68 -8.52
C ALA A 49 3.43 5.69 -9.46
N CYS A 50 4.70 5.35 -9.20
CA CYS A 50 5.43 4.33 -9.96
C CYS A 50 4.74 2.96 -9.94
N LYS A 51 4.19 2.56 -8.79
CA LYS A 51 3.39 1.33 -8.67
C LYS A 51 2.17 1.36 -9.60
N ILE A 52 1.41 2.44 -9.61
CA ILE A 52 0.18 2.56 -10.41
C ILE A 52 0.52 2.55 -11.91
N SER A 53 1.56 3.26 -12.31
CA SER A 53 1.96 3.37 -13.71
C SER A 53 2.82 2.20 -14.21
N GLY A 54 3.26 1.31 -13.32
CA GLY A 54 4.13 0.17 -13.65
C GLY A 54 5.60 0.54 -13.92
N ASP A 55 6.06 1.73 -13.53
CA ASP A 55 7.44 2.16 -13.75
C ASP A 55 8.38 1.61 -12.67
N LEU A 56 9.05 0.50 -12.98
CA LEU A 56 10.00 -0.14 -12.07
C LEU A 56 11.35 0.58 -11.98
N SER A 57 11.71 1.38 -12.98
CA SER A 57 13.03 2.02 -13.05
C SER A 57 13.14 3.13 -12.00
N PHE A 58 12.20 4.08 -12.03
CA PHE A 58 12.11 5.13 -11.01
C PHE A 58 11.58 4.57 -9.69
N GLY A 59 10.69 3.57 -9.75
CA GLY A 59 10.17 2.90 -8.57
C GLY A 59 11.27 2.32 -7.67
N LYS A 60 12.30 1.68 -8.24
CA LYS A 60 13.47 1.16 -7.51
C LYS A 60 14.22 2.26 -6.76
N ILE A 61 14.51 3.36 -7.45
CA ILE A 61 15.30 4.46 -6.89
C ILE A 61 14.51 5.16 -5.77
N ALA A 62 13.24 5.47 -6.02
CA ALA A 62 12.36 6.07 -5.02
C ALA A 62 12.15 5.15 -3.80
N SER A 63 12.08 3.83 -4.02
CA SER A 63 11.98 2.84 -2.96
C SER A 63 13.20 2.85 -2.04
N GLN A 64 14.40 2.95 -2.61
CA GLN A 64 15.63 3.03 -1.82
C GLN A 64 15.60 4.25 -0.88
N HIS A 65 15.32 5.44 -1.42
CA HIS A 65 15.19 6.65 -0.61
C HIS A 65 14.11 6.55 0.47
N LEU A 66 12.95 5.98 0.13
CA LEU A 66 11.85 5.79 1.09
C LEU A 66 12.26 4.89 2.25
N LEU A 67 12.89 3.75 1.98
CA LEU A 67 13.28 2.80 3.03
C LEU A 67 14.44 3.32 3.88
N ASP A 68 15.37 4.07 3.29
CA ASP A 68 16.45 4.74 4.03
C ASP A 68 15.90 5.80 4.99
N LEU A 69 14.87 6.56 4.59
CA LEU A 69 14.23 7.59 5.40
C LEU A 69 13.20 7.03 6.40
N SER A 70 12.62 5.85 6.17
CA SER A 70 11.59 5.25 7.01
C SER A 70 11.85 3.76 7.36
N PRO A 71 13.02 3.44 7.95
CA PRO A 71 13.48 2.05 8.12
C PRO A 71 12.66 1.23 9.12
N LYS A 72 11.73 1.86 9.86
CA LYS A 72 10.87 1.20 10.86
C LYS A 72 9.39 1.16 10.48
N GLU A 73 9.02 1.72 9.34
CA GLU A 73 7.62 1.87 8.97
C GLU A 73 7.15 0.72 8.06
N ALA A 74 6.38 -0.21 8.62
CA ALA A 74 5.85 -1.37 7.88
C ALA A 74 5.15 -1.00 6.57
N GLY A 75 4.41 0.11 6.58
CA GLY A 75 3.68 0.60 5.40
C GLY A 75 4.58 0.90 4.21
N SER A 76 5.78 1.44 4.44
CA SER A 76 6.76 1.72 3.39
C SER A 76 7.25 0.42 2.73
N TYR A 77 7.66 -0.56 3.54
CA TYR A 77 8.12 -1.86 3.01
C TYR A 77 7.01 -2.59 2.25
N MET A 78 5.78 -2.58 2.78
CA MET A 78 4.63 -3.18 2.09
C MET A 78 4.36 -2.50 0.75
N LEU A 79 4.42 -1.17 0.68
CA LEU A 79 4.24 -0.43 -0.58
C LEU A 79 5.31 -0.84 -1.61
N VAL A 80 6.58 -0.90 -1.21
CA VAL A 80 7.70 -1.29 -2.08
C VAL A 80 7.58 -2.75 -2.53
N SER A 81 7.27 -3.67 -1.62
CA SER A 81 7.04 -5.08 -1.95
C SER A 81 5.90 -5.22 -2.98
N ASN A 82 4.80 -4.50 -2.77
CA ASN A 82 3.66 -4.53 -3.68
C ASN A 82 3.96 -3.88 -5.04
N MET A 83 4.80 -2.84 -5.08
CA MET A 83 5.28 -2.25 -6.34
C MET A 83 6.08 -3.28 -7.16
N TYR A 84 7.01 -3.99 -6.53
CA TYR A 84 7.76 -5.05 -7.20
C TYR A 84 6.87 -6.20 -7.69
N ALA A 85 5.96 -6.67 -6.84
CA ALA A 85 5.04 -7.75 -7.19
C ALA A 85 4.13 -7.36 -8.36
N GLY A 86 3.58 -6.14 -8.36
CA GLY A 86 2.75 -5.62 -9.45
C GLY A 86 3.49 -5.50 -10.78
N GLY A 87 4.81 -5.28 -10.76
CA GLY A 87 5.66 -5.30 -11.95
C GLY A 87 6.24 -6.68 -12.31
N GLY A 88 5.78 -7.77 -11.67
CA GLY A 88 6.25 -9.13 -11.94
C GLY A 88 7.61 -9.49 -11.33
N MET A 89 8.20 -8.62 -10.51
CA MET A 89 9.47 -8.86 -9.82
C MET A 89 9.25 -9.58 -8.49
N LEU A 90 8.75 -10.81 -8.54
CA LEU A 90 8.34 -11.57 -7.35
C LEU A 90 9.51 -11.82 -6.36
N ASP A 91 10.71 -12.07 -6.88
CA ASP A 91 11.90 -12.30 -6.04
C ASP A 91 12.30 -11.04 -5.25
N GLU A 92 12.22 -9.86 -5.87
CA GLU A 92 12.48 -8.58 -5.19
C GLU A 92 11.41 -8.29 -4.14
N ALA A 93 10.14 -8.56 -4.47
CA ALA A 93 9.04 -8.43 -3.52
C ALA A 93 9.23 -9.34 -2.30
N ALA A 94 9.65 -10.59 -2.52
CA ALA A 94 9.98 -11.55 -1.48
C ALA A 94 11.18 -11.09 -0.64
N ARG A 95 12.24 -10.57 -1.26
CA ARG A 95 13.41 -10.02 -0.54
C ARG A 95 13.01 -8.90 0.41
N VAL A 96 12.14 -7.99 -0.03
CA VAL A 96 11.62 -6.91 0.83
C VAL A 96 10.86 -7.47 2.03
N ARG A 97 10.05 -8.53 1.85
CA ARG A 97 9.35 -9.20 2.95
C ARG A 97 10.30 -9.93 3.90
N THR A 98 11.38 -10.53 3.40
CA THR A 98 12.42 -11.12 4.24
C THR A 98 13.07 -10.05 5.13
N ILE A 99 13.41 -8.89 4.56
CA ILE A 99 13.96 -7.76 5.33
C ILE A 99 12.98 -7.30 6.42
N MET A 100 11.67 -7.22 6.12
CA MET A 100 10.66 -6.90 7.13
C MET A 100 10.67 -7.90 8.30
N ASN A 101 10.76 -9.20 8.01
CA ASN A 101 10.82 -10.25 9.03
C ASN A 101 12.10 -10.14 9.87
N ASP A 102 13.26 -9.92 9.24
CA ASP A 102 14.54 -9.76 9.92
C ASP A 102 14.54 -8.53 10.85
N LEU A 103 13.92 -7.44 10.41
CA LEU A 103 13.72 -6.23 11.20
C LEU A 103 12.58 -6.33 12.23
N LYS A 104 11.82 -7.44 12.22
CA LYS A 104 10.61 -7.65 13.04
C LYS A 104 9.57 -6.54 12.86
N ILE A 105 9.47 -6.02 11.64
CA ILE A 105 8.49 -5.00 11.27
C ILE A 105 7.31 -5.69 10.60
N SER A 106 6.12 -5.51 11.14
CA SER A 106 4.88 -5.99 10.54
C SER A 106 3.85 -4.87 10.53
N LYS A 107 2.97 -4.89 9.53
CA LYS A 107 1.81 -4.00 9.55
C LYS A 107 0.89 -4.52 10.65
N GLU A 108 0.39 -3.64 11.50
CA GLU A 108 -0.67 -4.00 12.44
C GLU A 108 -1.85 -4.58 11.65
N ALA A 109 -2.26 -5.78 12.04
CA ALA A 109 -3.39 -6.42 11.41
C ALA A 109 -4.63 -5.55 11.64
N GLY A 110 -5.38 -5.29 10.56
CA GLY A 110 -6.69 -4.66 10.71
C GLY A 110 -7.56 -5.54 11.59
N CYS A 111 -8.25 -4.94 12.56
CA CYS A 111 -9.24 -5.65 13.36
C CYS A 111 -10.58 -4.93 13.31
N SER A 112 -11.65 -5.70 13.26
CA SER A 112 -13.00 -5.24 13.50
C SER A 112 -13.61 -6.05 14.64
N TRP A 113 -14.67 -5.54 15.23
CA TRP A 113 -15.41 -6.26 16.25
C TRP A 113 -16.87 -5.89 16.21
N ILE A 114 -17.71 -6.80 16.69
CA ILE A 114 -19.13 -6.56 16.93
C ILE A 114 -19.48 -7.02 18.34
N GLU A 115 -20.61 -6.57 18.85
CA GLU A 115 -21.14 -7.01 20.14
C GLU A 115 -22.48 -7.70 19.94
N ILE A 116 -22.59 -8.92 20.47
CA ILE A 116 -23.81 -9.73 20.45
C ILE A 116 -24.01 -10.25 21.86
N ASP A 117 -25.21 -10.05 22.42
CA ASP A 117 -25.56 -10.50 23.78
C ASP A 117 -24.51 -10.11 24.83
N ASN A 118 -24.03 -8.87 24.76
CA ASN A 118 -23.01 -8.30 25.66
C ASN A 118 -21.65 -9.05 25.62
N LYS A 119 -21.38 -9.75 24.51
CA LYS A 119 -20.10 -10.42 24.21
C LYS A 119 -19.46 -9.77 23.00
N THR A 120 -18.19 -9.39 23.11
CA THR A 120 -17.41 -8.87 21.99
C THR A 120 -16.87 -10.02 21.14
N HIS A 121 -17.13 -9.95 19.83
CA HIS A 121 -16.61 -10.86 18.83
C HIS A 121 -15.61 -10.09 17.95
N GLN A 122 -14.34 -10.42 18.06
CA GLN A 122 -13.26 -9.79 17.31
C GLN A 122 -12.91 -10.59 16.06
N PHE A 123 -12.65 -9.87 14.96
CA PHE A 123 -12.20 -10.42 13.68
C PHE A 123 -10.91 -9.72 13.29
N VAL A 124 -9.83 -10.49 13.19
CA VAL A 124 -8.51 -10.00 12.77
C VAL A 124 -8.34 -10.32 11.28
N ALA A 125 -7.81 -9.39 10.50
CA ALA A 125 -7.52 -9.59 9.08
C ALA A 125 -6.63 -10.83 8.90
N SER A 126 -7.08 -11.76 8.06
CA SER A 126 -6.46 -13.08 7.83
C SER A 126 -6.32 -13.97 9.08
N GLY A 127 -6.92 -13.58 10.21
CA GLY A 127 -6.93 -14.34 11.46
C GLY A 127 -8.03 -15.39 11.49
N LYS A 128 -7.80 -16.49 12.23
CA LYS A 128 -8.76 -17.60 12.41
C LYS A 128 -9.01 -17.94 13.87
N ASP A 129 -8.63 -17.04 14.77
CA ASP A 129 -8.63 -17.27 16.22
C ASP A 129 -10.04 -17.20 16.84
N HIS A 130 -11.04 -16.75 16.08
CA HIS A 130 -12.42 -16.75 16.55
C HIS A 130 -12.93 -18.19 16.75
N PRO A 131 -13.61 -18.51 17.88
CA PRO A 131 -14.09 -19.87 18.16
C PRO A 131 -14.99 -20.46 17.06
N GLU A 132 -15.76 -19.61 16.41
CA GLU A 132 -16.70 -19.97 15.32
C GLU A 132 -16.11 -19.69 13.93
N SER A 133 -14.79 -19.52 13.81
CA SER A 133 -14.14 -19.11 12.56
C SER A 133 -14.53 -19.98 11.37
N ARG A 134 -14.62 -21.30 11.57
CA ARG A 134 -15.04 -22.26 10.52
C ARG A 134 -16.40 -21.88 9.91
N ASP A 135 -17.40 -21.60 10.74
CA ASP A 135 -18.77 -21.34 10.27
C ASP A 135 -18.89 -19.96 9.64
N ILE A 136 -18.19 -18.97 10.21
CA ILE A 136 -18.06 -17.62 9.63
C ILE A 136 -17.48 -17.69 8.21
N TYR A 137 -16.36 -18.39 8.03
CA TYR A 137 -15.73 -18.53 6.71
C TYR A 137 -16.59 -19.34 5.73
N ALA A 138 -17.25 -20.41 6.19
CA ALA A 138 -18.19 -21.15 5.35
C ALA A 138 -19.35 -20.27 4.86
N LYS A 139 -19.91 -19.41 5.73
CA LYS A 139 -20.95 -18.46 5.34
C LYS A 139 -20.41 -17.38 4.40
N LEU A 140 -19.19 -16.88 4.63
CA LEU A 140 -18.53 -15.91 3.76
C LEU A 140 -18.34 -16.47 2.35
N ASP A 141 -17.94 -17.73 2.22
CA ASP A 141 -17.73 -18.37 0.92
C ASP A 141 -19.05 -18.58 0.16
N LEU A 142 -20.15 -18.92 0.86
CA LEU A 142 -21.48 -18.93 0.26
C LEU A 142 -21.88 -17.54 -0.26
N LEU A 143 -21.67 -16.49 0.53
CA LEU A 143 -21.98 -15.11 0.13
C LEU A 143 -21.15 -14.68 -1.09
N LYS A 144 -19.86 -15.05 -1.16
CA LYS A 144 -19.03 -14.76 -2.34
C LYS A 144 -19.59 -15.41 -3.61
N VAL A 145 -20.13 -16.63 -3.51
CA VAL A 145 -20.76 -17.32 -4.65
C VAL A 145 -22.03 -16.59 -5.07
N GLU A 146 -22.90 -16.25 -4.11
CA GLU A 146 -24.15 -15.52 -4.38
C GLU A 146 -23.89 -14.14 -4.99
N MET A 147 -22.90 -13.40 -4.49
CA MET A 147 -22.52 -12.07 -5.01
C MET A 147 -21.99 -12.17 -6.44
N LYS A 148 -21.22 -13.21 -6.78
CA LYS A 148 -20.73 -13.44 -8.16
C LYS A 148 -21.85 -13.81 -9.13
N GLN A 149 -22.88 -14.50 -8.65
CA GLN A 149 -24.03 -14.89 -9.48
C GLN A 149 -25.01 -13.73 -9.73
N ASN A 150 -25.05 -12.75 -8.83
CA ASN A 150 -26.01 -11.65 -8.87
C ASN A 150 -25.44 -10.30 -9.35
N CYS A 151 -24.14 -10.20 -9.65
CA CYS A 151 -23.49 -8.95 -10.10
C CYS A 151 -23.02 -9.03 -11.56
N ASP A 152 -23.61 -8.19 -12.43
CA ASP A 152 -23.22 -7.97 -13.84
C ASP A 152 -22.24 -6.77 -14.00
N TYR A 153 -21.45 -6.44 -12.96
CA TYR A 153 -20.53 -5.30 -13.00
C TYR A 153 -19.06 -5.73 -13.00
N GLY A 154 -18.31 -5.14 -13.94
CA GLY A 154 -16.98 -5.53 -14.36
C GLY A 154 -15.89 -5.44 -13.27
N THR A 155 -15.07 -6.50 -13.24
CA THR A 155 -13.63 -6.61 -12.90
C THR A 155 -12.97 -5.88 -11.72
N ASP A 156 -13.62 -5.01 -10.95
CA ASP A 156 -12.94 -4.28 -9.86
C ASP A 156 -12.77 -5.08 -8.56
N PHE A 157 -13.47 -6.20 -8.38
CA PHE A 157 -13.35 -7.04 -7.17
C PHE A 157 -12.11 -7.93 -7.16
N GLN A 158 -11.49 -8.18 -8.32
CA GLN A 158 -10.35 -9.09 -8.41
C GLN A 158 -9.12 -8.52 -7.70
N LEU A 159 -8.88 -7.20 -7.82
CA LEU A 159 -7.73 -6.52 -7.20
C LEU A 159 -7.79 -6.47 -5.67
N ILE A 160 -8.99 -6.51 -5.09
CA ILE A 160 -9.17 -6.52 -3.62
C ILE A 160 -8.90 -7.92 -3.06
N LEU A 161 -9.36 -8.97 -3.76
CA LEU A 161 -9.19 -10.35 -3.31
C LEU A 161 -7.73 -10.83 -3.38
N ASP A 162 -6.93 -10.34 -4.34
CA ASP A 162 -5.52 -10.72 -4.49
C ASP A 162 -4.59 -9.99 -3.50
N SER A 163 -5.14 -9.13 -2.63
CA SER A 163 -4.38 -8.27 -1.70
C SER A 163 -4.47 -8.70 -0.23
N VAL A 164 -5.07 -9.87 0.07
CA VAL A 164 -5.25 -10.42 1.42
C VAL A 164 -4.52 -11.75 1.58
#